data_AF-A0A328BJ89-F1
#
_entry.id   AF-A0A328BJ89-F1
#
_cell.length_a   1.000
_cell.length_b   1.000
_cell.length_c   1.000
_cell.angle_alpha   90.00
_cell.angle_beta   90.00
_cell.angle_gamma   90.00
#
_symmetry.space_group_name_H-M   'P 1'
#
loop_
_entity.id
_entity.type
_entity.pdbx_description
1 polymer ?
#
loop_
_entity_poly.entity_id
_entity_poly.type
_entity_poly.pdbx_seq_one_letter_code
_entity_poly.pdbx_strand_id
1 'polypeptide(L)'
;MTAEVIFHPEPWLRFPIRQPLRLSLWPAAKAHSVPAEFQIQEPVQAGTAYVLQIETLLAPVLEDLMQPGAAILFGTPPTRIAGEGRILSIEPKVPGPAVWVSPKTLNGPI
;
A
#
# COMPACT_ATOMS: atom_id res chain seq x y z
N MET A 1 3.51 8.90 3.70
CA MET A 1 3.89 8.77 2.28
C MET A 1 2.87 7.88 1.60
N THR A 2 2.88 7.83 0.27
CA THR A 2 2.06 6.88 -0.49
C THR A 2 3.01 6.01 -1.30
N ALA A 3 2.85 4.69 -1.23
CA ALA A 3 3.61 3.77 -2.07
C ALA A 3 2.66 3.00 -2.99
N GLU A 4 3.06 2.80 -4.23
CA GLU A 4 2.37 1.90 -5.14
C GLU A 4 3.14 0.58 -5.19
N VAL A 5 2.43 -0.53 -5.02
CA VAL A 5 3.03 -1.86 -4.92
C VAL A 5 2.25 -2.87 -5.73
N ILE A 6 2.95 -3.87 -6.27
CA ILE A 6 2.31 -5.09 -6.77
C ILE A 6 2.18 -6.06 -5.61
N PHE A 7 1.01 -6.65 -5.43
CA PHE A 7 0.69 -7.70 -4.48
C PHE A 7 0.28 -8.98 -5.20
N HIS A 8 1.00 -10.06 -4.93
CA HIS A 8 0.70 -11.42 -5.36
C HIS A 8 0.18 -12.21 -4.16
N PRO A 9 -1.14 -12.42 -4.05
CA PRO A 9 -1.74 -13.11 -2.91
C PRO A 9 -1.38 -14.60 -2.88
N GLU A 10 -1.12 -15.12 -1.68
CA GLU A 10 -0.90 -16.55 -1.45
C GLU A 10 -2.20 -17.37 -1.55
N PRO A 11 -2.17 -18.60 -2.07
CA PRO A 11 -3.37 -19.42 -2.27
C PRO A 11 -4.10 -19.82 -0.99
N TRP A 12 -3.43 -19.80 0.17
CA TRP A 12 -4.03 -20.19 1.44
C TRP A 12 -5.01 -19.14 1.99
N LEU A 13 -4.94 -17.90 1.50
CA LEU A 13 -5.93 -16.87 1.83
C LEU A 13 -7.31 -17.32 1.33
N ARG A 14 -8.34 -17.14 2.15
CA ARG A 14 -9.71 -17.51 1.77
C ARG A 14 -10.30 -16.46 0.85
N PHE A 15 -10.33 -16.76 -0.44
CA PHE A 15 -10.92 -15.91 -1.47
C PHE A 15 -12.41 -16.19 -1.71
N PRO A 16 -13.16 -15.19 -2.21
CA PRO A 16 -12.78 -13.79 -2.36
C PRO A 16 -12.67 -13.12 -0.99
N ILE A 17 -11.64 -12.29 -0.79
CA ILE A 17 -11.54 -11.48 0.41
C ILE A 17 -12.48 -10.29 0.22
N ARG A 18 -13.68 -10.33 0.82
CA ARG A 18 -14.70 -9.29 0.64
C ARG A 18 -14.67 -8.19 1.70
N GLN A 19 -13.88 -8.39 2.75
CA GLN A 19 -13.76 -7.44 3.85
C GLN A 19 -12.39 -6.78 3.80
N PRO A 20 -12.26 -5.55 4.32
CA PRO A 20 -10.98 -4.90 4.41
C PRO A 20 -9.94 -5.77 5.12
N LEU A 21 -8.81 -6.04 4.47
CA LEU A 21 -7.75 -6.90 5.01
C LEU A 21 -6.60 -6.03 5.51
N ARG A 22 -6.34 -6.09 6.83
CA ARG A 22 -5.15 -5.47 7.42
C ARG A 22 -3.94 -6.36 7.18
N LEU A 23 -2.92 -5.78 6.57
CA LEU A 23 -1.65 -6.45 6.30
C LEU A 23 -0.49 -5.62 6.83
N SER A 24 0.59 -6.32 7.08
CA SER A 24 1.90 -5.78 7.39
C SER A 24 2.80 -5.99 6.19
N LEU A 25 3.68 -5.02 5.95
CA LEU A 25 4.63 -5.01 4.85
C LEU A 25 6.05 -5.02 5.43
N TRP A 26 6.88 -5.92 4.93
CA TRP A 26 8.31 -6.00 5.20
C TRP A 26 9.14 -5.95 3.92
N PRO A 27 10.37 -5.39 3.95
CA PRO A 27 11.35 -5.66 2.91
C PRO A 27 11.67 -7.15 2.89
N ALA A 28 11.68 -7.79 1.71
CA ALA A 28 11.94 -9.23 1.62
C ALA A 28 13.32 -9.62 2.18
N ALA A 29 14.32 -8.74 2.01
CA ALA A 29 15.66 -8.93 2.56
C ALA A 29 15.74 -8.85 4.10
N LYS A 30 14.71 -8.31 4.77
CA LYS A 30 14.65 -8.13 6.23
C LYS A 30 13.23 -8.38 6.76
N ALA A 31 12.70 -9.58 6.53
CA ALA A 31 11.37 -10.00 7.00
C ALA A 31 11.15 -9.93 8.53
N HIS A 32 12.22 -9.71 9.32
CA HIS A 32 12.17 -9.54 10.78
C HIS A 32 12.21 -8.07 11.24
N SER A 33 12.19 -7.10 10.33
CA SER A 33 12.17 -5.69 10.69
C SER A 33 10.81 -5.28 11.26
N VAL A 34 10.75 -4.07 11.82
CA VAL A 34 9.46 -3.42 12.13
C VAL A 34 8.64 -3.36 10.83
N PRO A 35 7.38 -3.82 10.81
CA PRO A 35 6.53 -3.73 9.64
C PRO A 35 5.96 -2.33 9.43
N ALA A 36 5.60 -2.05 8.18
CA ALA A 36 4.64 -1.01 7.85
C ALA A 36 3.24 -1.61 7.78
N GLU A 37 2.28 -1.09 8.54
CA GLU A 37 0.91 -1.58 8.51
C GLU A 37 0.08 -0.80 7.48
N PHE A 38 -0.82 -1.50 6.79
CA PHE A 38 -1.77 -0.93 5.85
C PHE A 38 -3.03 -1.81 5.73
N GLN A 39 -4.04 -1.32 5.01
CA GLN A 39 -5.30 -2.02 4.81
C GLN A 39 -5.67 -2.04 3.32
N ILE A 40 -5.98 -3.23 2.81
CA ILE A 40 -6.55 -3.39 1.47
C ILE A 40 -8.06 -3.23 1.60
N GLN A 41 -8.65 -2.31 0.82
CA GLN A 41 -10.11 -2.09 0.84
C GLN A 41 -10.85 -2.82 -0.29
N GLU A 42 -10.14 -3.25 -1.34
CA GLU A 42 -10.74 -3.88 -2.51
C GLU A 42 -10.84 -5.41 -2.39
N PRO A 43 -11.80 -6.04 -3.10
CA PRO A 43 -11.88 -7.49 -3.13
C PRO A 43 -10.66 -8.12 -3.80
N VAL A 44 -9.93 -8.95 -3.04
CA VAL A 44 -8.82 -9.74 -3.57
C VAL A 44 -9.34 -11.10 -4.04
N GLN A 45 -8.83 -11.59 -5.16
CA GLN A 45 -9.10 -12.90 -5.78
C GLN A 45 -7.81 -13.72 -5.87
N ALA A 46 -7.96 -15.04 -5.93
CA ALA A 46 -6.84 -15.95 -6.10
C ALA A 46 -6.18 -15.78 -7.48
N GLY A 47 -4.85 -15.97 -7.56
CA GLY A 47 -4.12 -16.06 -8.83
C GLY A 47 -4.03 -14.77 -9.64
N THR A 48 -4.47 -13.64 -9.09
CA THR A 48 -4.42 -12.32 -9.73
C THR A 48 -3.42 -11.43 -8.98
N ALA A 49 -2.55 -10.74 -9.72
CA ALA A 49 -1.70 -9.71 -9.15
C ALA A 49 -2.46 -8.38 -9.04
N TYR A 50 -2.28 -7.66 -7.94
CA TYR A 50 -2.96 -6.41 -7.67
C TYR A 50 -1.98 -5.27 -7.59
N VAL A 51 -2.28 -4.15 -8.26
CA VAL A 51 -1.59 -2.89 -8.00
C VAL A 51 -2.34 -2.19 -6.87
N LEU A 52 -1.66 -1.98 -5.74
CA LEU A 52 -2.24 -1.39 -4.54
C LEU A 52 -1.54 -0.08 -4.24
N GLN A 53 -2.33 0.93 -3.89
CA GLN A 53 -1.83 2.14 -3.26
C GLN A 53 -1.93 1.99 -1.75
N ILE A 54 -0.80 2.08 -1.07
CA ILE A 54 -0.71 1.97 0.37
C ILE A 54 -0.34 3.33 0.97
N GLU A 55 -1.24 3.86 1.80
CA GLU A 55 -0.91 4.96 2.69
C GLU A 55 -0.26 4.39 3.94
N THR A 56 1.02 4.73 4.15
CA THR A 56 1.73 4.26 5.34
C THR A 56 2.77 5.27 5.82
N LEU A 57 3.20 5.05 7.06
CA LEU A 57 4.33 5.73 7.68
C LEU A 57 5.49 4.72 7.71
N LEU A 58 6.27 4.64 6.63
CA LEU A 58 7.54 3.94 6.67
C LEU A 58 8.47 4.66 7.66
N ALA A 59 9.09 3.88 8.54
CA ALA A 59 10.21 4.38 9.30
C ALA A 59 11.36 4.73 8.33
N PRO A 60 12.22 5.71 8.64
CA PRO A 60 13.31 6.12 7.73
C PRO A 60 14.19 4.95 7.25
N VAL A 61 14.48 4.00 8.15
CA VAL A 61 15.27 2.79 7.84
C VAL A 61 14.57 1.85 6.84
N LEU A 62 13.23 1.88 6.79
CA LEU A 62 12.45 1.12 5.81
C LEU A 62 12.41 1.83 4.46
N GLU A 63 12.35 3.16 4.42
CA GLU A 63 12.36 3.93 3.16
C GLU A 63 13.55 3.56 2.28
N ASP A 64 14.76 3.46 2.86
CA ASP A 64 15.98 3.07 2.12
C ASP A 64 15.90 1.65 1.54
N LEU A 65 15.21 0.74 2.22
CA LEU A 65 15.07 -0.66 1.81
C LEU A 65 13.87 -0.88 0.87
N MET A 66 13.00 0.11 0.79
CA MET A 66 11.74 0.07 0.08
C MET A 66 11.77 1.01 -1.13
N GLN A 67 12.86 1.03 -1.88
CA GLN A 67 12.95 1.81 -3.11
C GLN A 67 12.15 1.17 -4.25
N PRO A 68 11.77 1.92 -5.30
CA PRO A 68 11.18 1.35 -6.52
C PRO A 68 11.99 0.13 -7.03
N GLY A 69 11.28 -0.96 -7.32
CA GLY A 69 11.84 -2.25 -7.71
C GLY A 69 12.18 -3.19 -6.55
N ALA A 70 12.20 -2.72 -5.29
CA ALA A 70 12.50 -3.56 -4.14
C ALA A 70 11.43 -4.64 -3.94
N ALA A 71 11.89 -5.85 -3.59
CA ALA A 71 11.02 -6.96 -3.23
C ALA A 71 10.50 -6.80 -1.80
N ILE A 72 9.21 -7.07 -1.63
CA ILE A 72 8.50 -6.92 -0.36
C ILE A 72 7.66 -8.16 -0.06
N LEU A 73 7.42 -8.36 1.23
CA LEU A 73 6.57 -9.41 1.75
C LEU A 73 5.36 -8.78 2.44
N PHE A 74 4.19 -9.33 2.15
CA PHE A 74 2.94 -8.98 2.79
C PHE A 74 2.54 -10.11 3.72
N GLY A 75 2.09 -9.78 4.91
CA GLY A 75 1.69 -10.81 5.86
C GLY A 75 0.84 -10.30 7.01
N THR A 76 0.33 -11.26 7.78
CA THR A 76 -0.44 -11.00 8.99
C THR A 76 0.38 -11.41 10.21
N PRO A 77 0.42 -10.59 11.28
CA PRO A 77 1.01 -11.01 12.55
C PRO A 77 0.38 -12.34 13.04
N PRO A 78 1.15 -13.26 13.64
CA PRO A 78 2.56 -13.12 14.02
C PRO A 78 3.59 -13.44 12.92
N THR A 79 3.26 -14.12 11.82
CA THR A 79 4.28 -14.49 10.80
C THR A 79 3.74 -15.06 9.49
N ARG A 80 2.43 -15.00 9.22
CA ARG A 80 1.89 -15.67 8.03
C ARG A 80 2.03 -14.77 6.81
N ILE A 81 2.90 -15.14 5.88
CA ILE A 81 3.05 -14.46 4.59
C ILE A 81 1.75 -14.65 3.80
N ALA A 82 1.06 -13.54 3.58
CA ALA A 82 -0.18 -13.42 2.83
C ALA A 82 0.08 -13.18 1.33
N GLY A 83 1.30 -12.79 0.98
CA GLY A 83 1.73 -12.66 -0.39
C GLY A 83 3.07 -11.98 -0.52
N GLU A 84 3.53 -11.89 -1.76
CA GLU A 84 4.80 -11.26 -2.11
C GLU A 84 4.57 -10.14 -3.11
N GLY A 85 5.58 -9.32 -3.33
CA GLY A 85 5.42 -8.22 -4.25
C GLY A 85 6.64 -7.37 -4.49
N ARG A 86 6.39 -6.24 -5.14
CA ARG A 86 7.41 -5.25 -5.45
C ARG A 86 6.85 -3.85 -5.34
N ILE A 87 7.74 -2.93 -5.03
CA ILE A 87 7.43 -1.50 -5.02
C ILE A 87 7.54 -0.98 -6.45
N LEU A 88 6.51 -0.27 -6.91
CA LEU A 88 6.49 0.40 -8.20
C LEU A 88 6.95 1.85 -8.06
N SER A 89 6.42 2.55 -7.06
CA SER A 89 6.76 3.93 -6.79
C SER A 89 6.57 4.26 -5.30
N ILE A 90 7.31 5.26 -4.83
CA ILE A 90 7.08 5.90 -3.53
C ILE A 90 7.00 7.39 -3.77
N GLU A 91 5.91 7.97 -3.31
CA GLU A 91 5.72 9.40 -3.28
C GLU A 91 5.78 9.88 -1.82
N PRO A 92 6.71 10.81 -1.48
CA PRO A 92 6.61 11.49 -0.21
C PRO A 92 5.23 12.16 -0.16
N LYS A 93 4.55 12.05 0.98
CA LYS A 93 3.28 12.74 1.17
C LYS A 93 3.62 14.22 1.24
N VAL A 94 3.64 14.89 0.09
CA VAL A 94 3.80 16.33 0.04
C VAL A 94 2.65 16.89 0.87
N PRO A 95 2.90 17.64 1.95
CA PRO A 95 1.84 18.43 2.53
C PRO A 95 1.49 19.48 1.48
N GLY A 96 0.55 19.14 0.59
CA GLY A 96 -0.02 20.12 -0.31
C GLY A 96 -0.57 21.26 0.54
N PRO A 97 -0.41 22.54 0.13
CA PRO A 97 -1.15 23.60 0.77
C PRO A 97 -2.64 23.23 0.72
N ALA A 98 -3.35 23.36 1.84
CA ALA A 98 -4.80 23.23 1.85
C ALA A 98 -5.40 24.35 1.00
N VAL A 99 -5.50 24.11 -0.32
CA VAL A 99 -6.18 25.03 -1.24
C VAL A 99 -7.67 24.82 -1.04
N TRP A 100 -8.25 25.61 -0.14
CA TRP A 100 -9.69 25.83 -0.12
C TRP A 100 -10.06 26.60 -1.39
N VAL A 101 -10.42 25.88 -2.45
CA VAL A 101 -11.05 26.48 -3.62
C VAL A 101 -12.50 26.78 -3.24
N SER A 102 -12.83 28.06 -3.03
CA SER A 102 -14.22 28.48 -2.96
C SER A 102 -14.94 28.07 -4.25
N PRO A 103 -16.12 27.45 -4.18
CA PRO A 103 -16.88 27.16 -5.39
C PRO A 103 -17.19 28.48 -6.09
N LYS A 104 -16.64 28.69 -7.29
CA LYS A 104 -17.10 29.77 -8.17
C LYS A 104 -18.50 29.41 -8.61
N THR A 105 -19.47 30.22 -8.18
CA THR A 105 -20.80 30.26 -8.80
C THR A 105 -20.62 30.61 -10.28
N LEU A 106 -20.90 29.64 -11.16
CA LEU A 106 -21.26 29.92 -12.54
C LEU A 106 -22.61 30.66 -12.52
N ASN A 107 -22.71 31.77 -13.28
CA ASN A 107 -23.85 32.69 -13.51
C ASN A 107 -23.69 34.03 -12.79
N GLY A 108 -23.56 35.22 -13.40
CA GLY A 108 -23.66 35.80 -14.77
C GLY A 108 -23.66 37.35 -14.58
N PRO A 109 -24.05 38.23 -15.54
CA PRO A 109 -24.21 38.11 -16.99
C PRO A 109 -23.25 39.05 -17.78
N ILE A 110 -23.41 39.01 -19.11
CA ILE A 110 -22.74 39.78 -20.18
C ILE A 110 -22.96 41.29 -20.01
#